data_AF-A0A9J6RHQ3-F1
#
_entry.id   AF-A0A9J6RHQ3-F1
#
_cell.length_a   1.000
_cell.length_b   1.000
_cell.length_c   1.000
_cell.angle_alpha   90.00
_cell.angle_beta   90.00
_cell.angle_gamma   90.00
#
_symmetry.space_group_name_H-M   'P 1'
#
loop_
_entity.id
_entity.type
_entity.pdbx_description
1 polymer ?
#
loop_
_entity_poly.entity_id
_entity_poly.type
_entity_poly.pdbx_seq_one_letter_code
_entity_poly.pdbx_strand_id
1 'polypeptide(L)' 'MLYQLSVYALSNEGNKKATIIYPSLNDVAVTQEININNPTSDEYMGSVVLNPLNLSYLSKCLGDKAGNSRLVEEYISGVL' A
#
# COMPACT_ATOMS: atom_id res chain seq x y z
N MET A 1 -7.03 10.05 6.70
CA MET A 1 -7.33 8.64 7.05
C MET A 1 -6.18 7.93 7.78
N LEU A 2 -4.98 8.52 7.88
CA LEU A 2 -3.84 7.93 8.59
C LEU A 2 -4.17 7.50 10.03
N TYR A 3 -4.85 8.35 10.81
CA TYR A 3 -5.24 8.05 12.20
C TYR A 3 -6.02 6.73 12.37
N GLN A 4 -6.95 6.45 11.46
CA GLN A 4 -7.76 5.24 11.52
C GLN A 4 -6.93 3.99 11.19
N LEU A 5 -6.03 4.08 10.20
CA LEU A 5 -5.08 3.02 9.89
C LEU A 5 -4.12 2.76 11.04
N SER A 6 -3.69 3.80 11.75
CA SER A 6 -2.86 3.65 12.94
C SER A 6 -3.57 2.86 14.03
N VAL A 7 -4.87 3.12 14.27
CA VAL A 7 -5.66 2.32 15.21
C VAL A 7 -5.73 0.87 14.74
N TYR A 8 -6.04 0.61 13.47
CA TYR A 8 -6.11 -0.75 12.94
C TYR A 8 -4.78 -1.50 12.97
N ALA A 9 -3.67 -0.82 12.70
CA ALA A 9 -2.33 -1.40 12.80
C ALA A 9 -2.04 -1.87 14.22
N LEU A 10 -2.37 -1.06 15.23
CA LEU A 10 -2.09 -1.37 16.63
C LEU A 10 -3.10 -2.36 17.26
N SER A 11 -4.33 -2.40 16.76
CA SER A 11 -5.37 -3.31 17.26
C SER A 11 -5.24 -4.74 16.75
N ASN A 12 -4.40 -4.99 15.73
CA ASN A 12 -4.23 -6.31 15.14
C ASN A 12 -3.26 -7.17 15.98
N GLU A 13 -3.63 -8.41 16.30
CA GLU A 13 -2.78 -9.36 17.06
C GLU A 13 -1.61 -9.93 16.23
N GLY A 14 -1.62 -9.71 14.90
CA GLY A 14 -0.56 -10.12 13.97
C GLY A 14 0.62 -9.15 13.87
N ASN A 15 1.14 -8.93 12.66
CA ASN A 15 2.33 -8.10 12.36
C ASN A 15 2.21 -6.58 12.66
N LYS A 16 1.19 -6.17 13.44
CA LYS A 16 0.89 -4.78 13.82
C LYS A 16 1.01 -3.77 12.67
N LYS A 17 0.50 -4.16 11.51
CA LYS A 17 0.68 -3.45 10.24
C LYS A 17 -0.65 -3.27 9.55
N ALA A 18 -0.91 -2.05 9.06
CA ALA A 18 -2.08 -1.75 8.22
C ALA A 18 -1.63 -1.14 6.90
N THR A 19 -2.19 -1.61 5.79
CA THR A 19 -1.87 -1.12 4.45
C THR A 19 -3.07 -0.41 3.85
N ILE A 20 -2.85 0.74 3.21
CA ILE A 20 -3.82 1.38 2.34
C ILE A 20 -3.27 1.43 0.92
N ILE A 21 -4.08 0.98 -0.03
CA ILE A 21 -3.82 1.13 -1.45
C ILE A 21 -4.55 2.39 -1.90
N TYR A 22 -3.86 3.28 -2.61
CA TYR A 22 -4.46 4.51 -3.10
C TYR A 22 -4.11 4.74 -4.58
N PRO A 23 -5.05 5.29 -5.37
CA PRO A 23 -4.79 5.59 -6.77
C PRO A 23 -3.75 6.71 -6.91
N SER A 24 -2.81 6.53 -7.83
CA SER A 24 -1.81 7.55 -8.19
C SER A 24 -1.75 7.70 -9.71
N LEU A 25 -1.76 8.97 -10.16
CA LEU A 25 -1.38 9.34 -11.54
C LEU A 25 0.11 9.69 -11.64
N ASN A 26 0.80 9.79 -10.49
CA ASN A 26 2.22 10.05 -10.45
C ASN A 26 2.98 8.73 -10.63
N ASP A 27 3.73 8.63 -11.73
CA ASP A 27 4.50 7.45 -12.09
C ASP A 27 5.72 7.20 -11.20
N VAL A 28 6.15 8.20 -10.41
CA VAL A 28 7.24 8.05 -9.43
C VAL A 28 6.75 7.87 -7.99
N ALA A 29 5.43 7.70 -7.79
CA ALA A 29 4.91 7.38 -6.47
C ALA A 29 5.40 5.99 -6.04
N VAL A 30 6.02 5.92 -4.86
CA VAL A 30 6.57 4.69 -4.29
C VAL A 30 5.86 4.34 -3.00
N THR A 31 5.90 3.06 -2.63
CA THR A 31 5.43 2.59 -1.33
C THR A 31 6.16 3.31 -0.20
N GLN A 32 5.41 3.74 0.80
CA GLN A 32 5.94 4.39 2.00
C GLN A 32 5.48 3.62 3.24
N GLU A 33 6.36 3.54 4.24
CA GLU A 33 6.05 2.95 5.53
C GLU A 33 6.26 3.98 6.63
N ILE A 34 5.24 4.14 7.47
CA ILE A 34 5.24 5.04 8.62
C ILE A 34 5.24 4.17 9.86
N ASN A 35 6.35 4.18 10.59
CA ASN A 35 6.44 3.50 11.87
C ASN A 35 5.67 4.27 12.93
N ILE A 36 4.98 3.53 13.78
CA ILE A 36 4.32 4.02 14.98
C ILE A 36 5.17 3.52 16.14
N ASN A 37 5.85 4.44 16.79
CA ASN A 37 6.67 4.16 17.96
C ASN A 37 5.97 4.67 19.22
N ASN A 38 6.31 4.06 20.36
CA ASN A 38 5.94 4.58 21.65
C ASN A 38 6.63 5.95 21.83
N PRO A 39 5.89 7.05 22.06
CA PRO A 39 6.48 8.38 22.12
C PRO A 39 7.41 8.59 23.33
N THR A 40 7.35 7.72 24.35
CA THR A 40 8.15 7.82 25.57
C THR A 40 9.35 6.86 25.57
N SER A 41 9.20 5.66 24.98
CA SER A 41 10.28 4.65 24.92
C SER A 41 10.95 4.51 23.55
N ASP A 42 10.39 5.12 22.50
CA ASP A 42 10.74 4.93 21.08
C ASP A 42 10.64 3.47 20.60
N GLU A 43 10.04 2.59 21.39
CA GLU A 43 9.84 1.19 21.01
C GLU A 43 8.83 1.09 19.86
N TYR A 44 9.13 0.22 18.88
CA TYR A 44 8.25 -0.04 17.76
C TYR A 44 6.92 -0.65 18.23
N MET A 45 5.81 -0.01 17.87
CA MET A 45 4.47 -0.47 18.18
C MET A 45 3.74 -1.03 16.95
N GLY A 46 4.07 -0.60 15.74
CA GLY A 46 3.43 -1.04 14.51
C GLY A 46 3.76 -0.13 13.33
N SER A 47 3.17 -0.39 12.17
CA SER A 47 3.39 0.44 10.98
C SER A 47 2.15 0.62 10.11
N VAL A 48 2.12 1.72 9.38
CA VAL A 48 1.15 1.96 8.31
C VAL A 48 1.90 2.01 6.98
N VAL A 49 1.46 1.19 6.03
CA VAL A 49 1.99 1.20 4.65
C VAL A 49 1.04 1.91 3.71
N LEU A 50 1.58 2.88 2.99
CA LEU A 50 0.91 3.59 1.92
C LEU A 50 1.42 3.00 0.61
N ASN A 51 0.57 2.28 -0.12
CA ASN A 51 0.94 1.68 -1.39
C ASN A 51 0.24 2.38 -2.58
N PRO A 52 0.97 3.12 -3.43
CA PRO A 52 0.37 3.73 -4.59
C PRO A 52 0.09 2.69 -5.68
N LEU A 53 -1.12 2.75 -6.24
CA LEU A 53 -1.47 2.04 -7.46
C LEU A 53 -1.33 3.01 -8.64
N ASN A 54 -0.32 2.81 -9.48
CA ASN A 54 -0.15 3.57 -10.72
C ASN A 54 -1.31 3.29 -11.70
N LEU A 55 -2.21 4.27 -11.85
CA LEU A 55 -3.36 4.20 -12.73
C LEU A 55 -3.00 4.36 -14.21
N SER A 56 -1.97 5.14 -14.51
CA SER A 56 -1.48 5.34 -15.89
C SER A 56 -0.96 4.03 -16.48
N TYR A 57 -0.22 3.25 -15.69
CA TYR A 57 0.23 1.91 -16.08
C TYR A 57 -0.95 0.93 -16.19
N LEU A 58 -1.79 0.88 -15.15
CA LEU A 58 -2.93 -0.04 -15.12
C LEU A 58 -3.88 0.18 -16.30
N SER A 59 -4.19 1.44 -16.63
CA SER A 59 -5.04 1.78 -17.78
C SER A 59 -4.45 1.33 -19.12
N LYS A 60 -3.13 1.45 -19.33
CA LYS A 60 -2.44 0.95 -20.52
C LYS A 60 -2.56 -0.57 -20.63
N CYS A 61 -2.33 -1.29 -19.53
CA CYS A 61 -2.46 -2.75 -19.52
C CYS A 61 -3.89 -3.20 -19.81
N LEU A 62 -4.89 -2.51 -19.24
CA LEU A 62 -6.31 -2.79 -19.47
C LEU A 62 -6.82 -2.39 -20.86
N GLY A 63 -6.10 -1.55 -21.60
CA GLY A 63 -6.44 -1.16 -22.98
C GLY A 63 -6.28 -2.31 -23.99
N ASP A 64 -5.45 -3.31 -23.69
CA ASP A 64 -5.22 -4.50 -24.52
C ASP A 64 -5.46 -5.78 -23.70
N LYS A 65 -6.74 -6.00 -23.37
CA LYS A 65 -7.21 -7.05 -22.46
C LYS A 65 -6.84 -8.48 -22.88
N ALA A 66 -6.65 -8.74 -24.17
CA ALA A 66 -6.38 -10.09 -24.66
C ALA A 66 -4.90 -10.48 -24.53
N GLY A 67 -3.97 -9.52 -24.63
CA GLY A 67 -2.53 -9.76 -24.51
C GLY A 67 -1.97 -9.63 -23.07
N ASN A 68 -2.59 -8.79 -22.24
CA ASN A 68 -1.94 -8.29 -21.01
C ASN A 68 -2.52 -8.79 -19.69
N SER A 69 -3.44 -9.77 -19.68
CA SER A 69 -4.07 -10.27 -18.43
C SER A 69 -3.04 -10.71 -17.39
N ARG A 70 -1.98 -11.40 -17.83
CA ARG A 70 -0.90 -11.86 -16.95
C ARG A 70 -0.08 -10.71 -16.36
N LEU A 71 0.15 -9.65 -17.14
CA LEU A 71 0.86 -8.46 -16.66
C LEU A 71 0.03 -7.69 -15.63
N VAL A 72 -1.30 -7.67 -15.80
CA VAL A 72 -2.21 -7.06 -14.82
C VAL A 72 -2.21 -7.88 -13.52
N GLU A 73 -2.28 -9.20 -13.61
CA GLU A 73 -2.19 -10.09 -12.44
C GLU A 73 -0.87 -9.92 -11.69
N GLU A 74 0.27 -9.99 -12.39
CA GLU A 74 1.59 -9.79 -11.80
C GLU A 74 1.71 -8.41 -11.13
N TYR A 75 1.18 -7.36 -11.78
CA TYR A 75 1.20 -6.02 -11.23
C TYR A 75 0.34 -5.88 -9.97
N ILE A 76 -0.89 -6.42 -9.96
CA ILE A 76 -1.77 -6.37 -8.79
C ILE A 76 -1.21 -7.21 -7.64
N SER A 77 -0.64 -8.38 -7.92
CA SER A 77 0.01 -9.23 -6.90
C SER A 77 1.24 -8.56 -6.27
N GLY A 78 1.90 -7.62 -6.96
CA GLY A 78 2.97 -6.81 -6.36
C GLY A 78 2.47 -5.66 -5.47
N VAL A 79 1.18 -5.32 -5.56
CA VAL A 79 0.56 -4.21 -4.83
C VAL A 79 -0.21 -4.71 -3.58
N LEU A 80 -0.70 -5.95 -3.60
CA LEU A 80 -1.43 -6.61 -2.51
C LEU A 80 -0.49 -7.38 -1.57
#